data_AF-A0A7C6E665-F1
#
_entry.id   AF-A0A7C6E665-F1
#
_cell.length_a   1.000
_cell.length_b   1.000
_cell.length_c   1.000
_cell.angle_alpha   90.00
_cell.angle_beta   90.00
_cell.angle_gamma   90.00
#
_symmetry.space_group_name_H-M   'P 1'
#
loop_
_entity.id
_entity.type
_entity.pdbx_description
1 polymer ?
#
loop_
_entity_poly.entity_id
_entity_poly.type
_entity_poly.pdbx_seq_one_letter_code
_entity_poly.pdbx_strand_id
1 'polypeptide(L)'
;MVIPIDDIRRSREKGYPFGMWLRRARENRGLTLEQLAAAAHTSRANISRMELGQQPVTAEQAVTFAICTGTPRLLDEYCGICPVCLARGGRMPKASA
;
A
#
# COMPACT_ATOMS: atom_id res chain seq x y z
N MET A 1 9.42 -5.84 12.07
CA MET A 1 8.22 -6.10 11.23
C MET A 1 8.15 -7.60 11.00
N VAL A 2 7.17 -8.31 11.59
CA VAL A 2 7.04 -9.78 11.45
C VAL A 2 5.75 -10.07 10.70
N ILE A 3 5.84 -10.44 9.43
CA ILE A 3 4.66 -10.75 8.62
C ILE A 3 4.31 -12.23 8.80
N PRO A 4 3.07 -12.59 9.16
CA PRO A 4 2.63 -13.98 9.19
C PRO A 4 2.85 -14.63 7.81
N ILE A 5 3.40 -15.85 7.80
CA ILE A 5 3.78 -16.52 6.55
C ILE A 5 2.58 -16.83 5.65
N ASP A 6 1.39 -16.95 6.23
CA ASP A 6 0.14 -17.17 5.52
C ASP A 6 -0.34 -15.94 4.74
N ASP A 7 -0.12 -14.74 5.29
CA ASP A 7 -0.35 -13.49 4.58
C ASP A 7 0.61 -13.37 3.39
N ILE A 8 1.82 -13.90 3.53
CA ILE A 8 2.82 -13.88 2.47
C ILE A 8 2.40 -14.77 1.29
N ARG A 9 1.98 -16.00 1.58
CA ARG A 9 1.55 -16.96 0.56
C ARG A 9 0.32 -16.48 -0.21
N ARG A 10 -0.70 -16.02 0.51
CA ARG A 10 -1.99 -15.59 -0.06
C ARG A 10 -1.86 -14.41 -1.02
N SER A 11 -0.85 -13.59 -0.78
CA SER A 11 -0.60 -12.39 -1.55
C SER A 11 0.36 -12.60 -2.73
N ARG A 12 1.23 -13.62 -2.71
CA ARG A 12 2.04 -14.03 -3.87
C ARG A 12 1.19 -14.59 -5.02
N GLU A 13 0.05 -15.20 -4.72
CA GLU A 13 -0.85 -15.81 -5.74
C GLU A 13 -1.82 -14.81 -6.38
N LYS A 14 -2.05 -13.64 -5.76
CA LYS A 14 -3.05 -12.65 -6.20
C LYS A 14 -2.48 -11.28 -6.58
N GLY A 15 -1.15 -11.08 -6.45
CA GLY A 15 -0.55 -9.74 -6.42
C GLY A 15 -0.87 -9.08 -5.09
N TYR A 16 0.15 -8.75 -4.29
CA TYR A 16 -0.05 -8.21 -2.95
C TYR A 16 -0.92 -6.96 -2.99
N PRO A 17 -2.09 -6.94 -2.32
CA PRO A 17 -2.92 -5.76 -2.32
C PRO A 17 -2.24 -4.75 -1.41
N PHE A 18 -1.72 -3.67 -2.01
CA PHE A 18 -1.22 -2.46 -1.34
C PHE A 18 -1.98 -2.10 -0.05
N GLY A 19 -3.29 -2.31 -0.03
CA GLY A 19 -4.17 -2.14 1.13
C GLY A 19 -3.74 -2.86 2.42
N MET A 20 -3.27 -4.11 2.33
CA MET A 20 -2.76 -4.84 3.49
C MET A 20 -1.56 -4.12 4.10
N TRP A 21 -0.63 -3.68 3.25
CA TRP A 21 0.57 -2.97 3.67
C TRP A 21 0.25 -1.58 4.20
N LEU A 22 -0.72 -0.90 3.60
CA LEU A 22 -1.24 0.37 4.09
C LEU A 22 -1.79 0.23 5.52
N ARG A 23 -2.65 -0.76 5.75
CA ARG A 23 -3.20 -1.06 7.08
C ARG A 23 -2.10 -1.24 8.10
N ARG A 24 -1.09 -2.02 7.74
CA ARG A 24 0.04 -2.32 8.62
C ARG A 24 0.90 -1.11 8.90
N ALA A 25 1.20 -0.29 7.89
CA ALA A 25 1.93 0.95 8.05
C ALA A 25 1.18 1.91 8.97
N ARG A 26 -0.15 2.01 8.82
CA ARG A 26 -1.03 2.79 9.69
C ARG A 26 -0.99 2.29 11.14
N GLU A 27 -1.20 1.00 11.36
CA GLU A 27 -1.22 0.39 12.71
C GLU A 27 0.14 0.50 13.42
N ASN A 28 1.25 0.30 12.71
CA ASN A 28 2.60 0.49 13.27
C ASN A 28 2.88 1.94 13.71
N ARG A 29 2.20 2.91 13.09
CA ARG A 29 2.26 4.32 13.47
C ARG A 29 1.24 4.71 14.55
N GLY A 30 0.44 3.76 15.03
CA GLY A 30 -0.63 4.02 16.01
C GLY A 30 -1.75 4.91 15.47
N LEU A 31 -1.90 5.00 14.15
CA LEU A 31 -2.91 5.86 13.51
C LEU A 31 -4.26 5.14 13.45
N THR A 32 -5.33 5.85 13.80
CA THR A 32 -6.70 5.41 13.49
C THR A 32 -7.00 5.60 12.00
N LEU A 33 -8.07 4.97 11.51
CA LEU A 33 -8.52 5.19 10.14
C LEU A 33 -8.92 6.66 9.91
N GLU A 34 -9.56 7.29 10.90
CA GLU A 34 -9.98 8.68 10.86
C GLU A 34 -8.78 9.64 10.78
N GLN A 35 -7.73 9.36 11.55
CA GLN A 35 -6.50 10.16 11.54
C GLN A 35 -5.80 10.08 10.17
N LEU A 36 -5.68 8.87 9.60
CA LEU A 36 -5.12 8.71 8.27
C LEU A 36 -6.01 9.36 7.20
N ALA A 37 -7.33 9.23 7.32
CA ALA A 37 -8.30 9.84 6.41
C ALA A 37 -8.17 11.36 6.39
N ALA A 38 -8.10 11.98 7.57
CA ALA A 38 -7.91 13.42 7.70
C ALA A 38 -6.57 13.86 7.09
N ALA A 39 -5.48 13.15 7.39
CA ALA A 39 -4.15 13.47 6.87
C ALA A 39 -4.04 13.29 5.34
N ALA A 40 -4.73 12.30 4.78
CA ALA A 40 -4.72 12.00 3.36
C ALA A 40 -5.86 12.69 2.57
N HIS A 41 -6.59 13.61 3.20
CA HIS A 41 -7.73 14.32 2.61
C HIS A 41 -8.74 13.38 1.90
N THR A 42 -9.06 12.26 2.54
CA THR A 42 -10.00 11.26 2.02
C THR A 42 -10.97 10.79 3.10
N SER A 43 -11.91 9.91 2.77
CA SER A 43 -12.86 9.38 3.76
C SER A 43 -12.34 8.11 4.42
N ARG A 44 -12.70 7.91 5.69
CA ARG A 44 -12.44 6.67 6.45
C ARG A 44 -12.93 5.42 5.70
N ALA A 45 -14.11 5.51 5.09
CA ALA A 45 -14.70 4.42 4.31
C ALA A 45 -13.88 4.09 3.05
N ASN A 46 -13.27 5.10 2.41
CA ASN A 46 -12.41 4.90 1.26
C ASN A 46 -11.15 4.13 1.64
N ILE A 47 -10.46 4.55 2.72
CA ILE A 47 -9.29 3.84 3.25
C ILE A 47 -9.66 2.41 3.66
N SER A 48 -10.79 2.23 4.36
CA SER A 48 -11.24 0.89 4.76
C SER A 48 -11.44 -0.04 3.56
N ARG A 49 -12.06 0.45 2.47
CA ARG A 49 -12.23 -0.35 1.24
C ARG A 49 -10.88 -0.70 0.61
N MET A 50 -9.92 0.22 0.60
CA MET A 50 -8.57 -0.03 0.11
C MET A 50 -7.83 -1.06 0.97
N GLU A 51 -7.86 -0.92 2.29
CA GLU A 51 -7.23 -1.86 3.24
C GLU A 51 -7.78 -3.28 3.12
N LEU A 52 -9.07 -3.41 2.78
CA LEU A 52 -9.74 -4.68 2.51
C LEU A 52 -9.55 -5.20 1.08
N GLY A 53 -8.84 -4.46 0.21
CA GLY A 53 -8.64 -4.83 -1.19
C GLY A 53 -9.89 -4.73 -2.07
N GLN A 54 -10.94 -4.05 -1.59
CA GLN A 54 -12.20 -3.86 -2.31
C GLN A 54 -12.12 -2.73 -3.34
N GLN A 55 -11.10 -1.88 -3.24
CA GLN A 55 -10.85 -0.80 -4.19
C GLN A 55 -9.36 -0.69 -4.50
N PRO A 56 -8.99 -0.58 -5.78
CA PRO A 56 -7.60 -0.33 -6.15
C PRO A 56 -7.16 1.07 -5.70
N VAL A 57 -5.86 1.20 -5.46
CA VAL A 57 -5.22 2.47 -5.12
C VAL A 57 -4.62 3.10 -6.39
N THR A 58 -4.82 4.40 -6.55
CA THR A 58 -4.14 5.18 -7.60
C THR A 58 -2.70 5.48 -7.20
N ALA A 59 -1.84 5.83 -8.17
CA ALA A 59 -0.44 6.17 -7.87
C ALA A 59 -0.32 7.37 -6.92
N GLU A 60 -1.15 8.39 -7.14
CA GLU A 60 -1.23 9.57 -6.28
C GLU A 60 -1.61 9.19 -4.84
N GLN A 61 -2.63 8.35 -4.66
CA GLN A 61 -3.04 7.86 -3.35
C GLN A 61 -1.91 7.06 -2.68
N ALA A 62 -1.20 6.22 -3.43
CA ALA A 62 -0.09 5.44 -2.88
C ALA A 62 1.01 6.35 -2.31
N VAL A 63 1.37 7.40 -3.04
CA VAL A 63 2.35 8.41 -2.60
C VAL A 63 1.83 9.16 -1.37
N THR A 64 0.59 9.66 -1.40
CA THR A 64 -0.02 10.35 -0.27
C THR A 64 -0.01 9.48 0.99
N PHE A 65 -0.41 8.22 0.90
CA PHE A 65 -0.39 7.32 2.05
C PHE A 65 1.02 7.00 2.55
N ALA A 66 2.00 6.84 1.67
CA ALA A 66 3.40 6.64 2.06
C ALA A 66 3.92 7.85 2.86
N ILE A 67 3.56 9.07 2.46
CA ILE A 67 3.89 10.31 3.16
C ILE A 67 3.16 10.39 4.50
N CYS A 68 1.83 10.23 4.52
CA CYS A 68 1.02 10.37 5.75
C CYS A 68 1.37 9.31 6.82
N THR A 69 1.73 8.10 6.40
CA THR A 69 2.20 7.04 7.31
C THR A 69 3.70 7.16 7.60
N GLY A 70 4.40 8.13 7.01
CA GLY A 70 5.86 8.28 7.09
C GLY A 70 6.63 7.02 6.67
N THR A 71 6.04 6.18 5.82
CA THR A 71 6.59 4.88 5.43
C THR A 71 6.83 4.85 3.92
N PRO A 72 7.94 5.44 3.42
CA PRO A 72 8.26 5.47 1.99
C PRO A 72 8.33 4.07 1.34
N ARG A 73 8.76 3.06 2.12
CA ARG A 73 8.81 1.66 1.68
C ARG A 73 7.46 1.07 1.31
N LEU A 74 6.35 1.71 1.67
CA LEU A 74 5.02 1.32 1.21
C LEU A 74 4.91 1.36 -0.34
N LEU A 75 5.72 2.20 -0.99
CA LEU A 75 5.78 2.29 -2.45
C LEU A 75 6.51 1.11 -3.11
N ASP A 76 7.37 0.39 -2.39
CA ASP A 76 8.01 -0.83 -2.89
C ASP A 76 6.93 -1.87 -3.25
N GLU A 77 5.87 -1.94 -2.43
CA GLU A 77 4.71 -2.81 -2.63
C GLU A 77 3.79 -2.30 -3.74
N TYR A 78 3.66 -0.98 -3.89
CA TYR A 78 2.93 -0.39 -5.02
C TYR A 78 3.63 -0.70 -6.35
N CYS A 79 4.96 -0.76 -6.36
CA CYS A 79 5.75 -1.03 -7.56
C CYS A 79 5.41 -2.39 -8.20
N GLY A 80 5.10 -3.42 -7.38
CA GLY A 80 4.70 -4.75 -7.86
C GLY A 80 3.35 -4.78 -8.60
N ILE A 81 2.48 -3.80 -8.35
CA ILE A 81 1.18 -3.63 -9.01
C ILE A 81 1.11 -2.37 -9.88
N CYS A 82 2.22 -1.65 -10.02
CA CYS A 82 2.30 -0.40 -10.75
C CYS A 82 2.05 -0.66 -12.24
N PRO A 83 1.08 0.05 -12.88
CA PRO A 83 0.80 -0.11 -14.31
C PRO A 83 2.02 0.06 -15.21
N VAL A 84 2.94 0.95 -14.82
CA VAL A 84 4.21 1.18 -15.55
C VAL A 84 5.13 -0.05 -15.46
N CYS A 85 5.24 -0.69 -14.29
CA CYS A 85 6.08 -1.87 -14.12
C CYS A 85 5.46 -3.09 -14.79
N LEU A 86 4.13 -3.24 -14.71
CA LEU A 86 3.37 -4.26 -15.41
C LEU A 86 3.56 -4.14 -16.93
N ALA A 87 3.42 -2.93 -17.49
CA ALA A 87 3.67 -2.66 -18.91
C ALA A 87 5.11 -2.99 -19.35
N ARG A 88 6.09 -2.97 -18.42
CA ARG A 88 7.50 -3.31 -18.66
C ARG A 88 7.84 -4.78 -18.39
N GLY A 89 6.83 -5.64 -18.18
CA GLY A 89 6.99 -7.07 -17.91
C GLY A 89 7.36 -7.38 -16.45
N GLY A 90 6.88 -6.59 -15.49
CA GLY A 90 7.08 -6.82 -14.06
C GLY A 90 8.49 -6.50 -13.54
N ARG A 91 9.34 -5.88 -14.36
CA ARG A 91 10.68 -5.44 -13.93
C ARG A 91 10.57 -4.13 -13.15
N MET A 92 10.79 -4.20 -11.84
CA MET A 92 11.01 -3.02 -11.01
C MET A 92 12.18 -2.22 -11.60
N PRO A 93 12.06 -0.89 -11.76
CA PRO A 93 13.22 -0.06 -12.04
C PRO A 93 14.21 -0.24 -10.88
N LYS A 94 15.46 -0.63 -11.19
CA LYS A 94 16.51 -0.71 -10.19
C LYS A 94 16.64 0.67 -9.56
N ALA A 95 16.58 0.75 -8.23
CA ALA A 95 16.87 1.99 -7.52
C ALA A 95 18.27 2.45 -7.93
N SER A 96 18.37 3.63 -8.54
CA SER A 96 19.65 4.28 -8.77
C SER A 96 20.25 4.60 -7.40
N ALA A 97 21.48 4.10 -7.19
CA ALA A 97 22.27 4.30 -5.98
C ALA A 97 22.62 5.77 -5.74
#